data_AF-A0A942BVZ4-F1
#
_entry.id   AF-A0A942BVZ4-F1
#
_cell.length_a   1.000
_cell.length_b   1.000
_cell.length_c   1.000
_cell.angle_alpha   90.00
_cell.angle_beta   90.00
_cell.angle_gamma   90.00
#
_symmetry.space_group_name_H-M   'P 1'
#
loop_
_entity.id
_entity.type
_entity.pdbx_description
1 polymer ?
#
loop_
_entity_poly.entity_id
_entity_poly.type
_entity_poly.pdbx_seq_one_letter_code
_entity_poly.pdbx_strand_id
1 'polypeptide(L)'
;MRSIRRALRDERGFNLIELMIVIAIIALLIAVGGIGWSAMIRSGNETAAAQTLDRLKVYQAQFAAGNKGKFATFDDLVTKGLLDEGFKGETPTVNGYVYKLTIEQPSGAKPAFFSVTADPQVAEGVRATGSIHYYTDSALSTIKRTDENRSAKADDPSL
;
A
#
# COMPACT_ATOMS: atom_id res chain seq x y z
N MET A 1 -13.34 44.85 -42.13
CA MET A 1 -13.69 43.51 -41.58
C MET A 1 -13.28 42.37 -42.54
N ARG A 2 -11.97 42.12 -42.75
CA ARG A 2 -11.50 41.02 -43.66
C ARG A 2 -10.28 40.22 -43.14
N SER A 3 -9.73 40.56 -41.97
CA SER A 3 -8.51 39.96 -41.43
C SER A 3 -8.74 38.71 -40.55
N ILE A 4 -9.96 38.47 -40.04
CA ILE A 4 -10.24 37.35 -39.13
C ILE A 4 -10.33 35.99 -39.84
N ARG A 5 -10.63 35.96 -41.16
CA ARG A 5 -10.84 34.70 -41.90
C ARG A 5 -9.55 33.91 -42.24
N ARG A 6 -8.35 34.45 -41.99
CA ARG A 6 -7.09 33.74 -42.27
C ARG A 6 -6.57 32.89 -41.11
N ALA A 7 -6.93 33.21 -39.86
CA ALA A 7 -6.45 32.48 -38.69
C ALA A 7 -7.11 31.10 -38.53
N LEU A 8 -8.27 30.86 -39.15
CA LEU A 8 -9.02 29.59 -39.09
C LEU A 8 -8.67 28.62 -40.23
N ARG A 9 -7.62 28.90 -41.03
CA ARG A 9 -7.33 28.17 -42.27
C ARG A 9 -5.90 27.64 -42.36
N ASP A 10 -5.17 27.62 -41.24
CA ASP A 10 -3.88 26.93 -41.11
C ASP A 10 -4.07 25.58 -40.40
N GLU A 11 -5.14 24.86 -40.77
CA GLU A 11 -5.30 23.43 -40.43
C GLU A 11 -4.37 22.63 -41.34
N ARG A 12 -3.08 22.64 -41.02
CA ARG A 12 -2.12 21.71 -41.64
C ARG A 12 -2.52 20.31 -41.21
N GLY A 13 -3.11 19.56 -42.14
CA GLY A 13 -3.53 18.17 -41.91
C GLY A 13 -2.35 17.31 -41.49
N PHE A 14 -2.61 16.42 -40.53
CA PHE A 14 -1.64 15.46 -40.02
C PHE A 14 -1.27 14.45 -41.12
N ASN A 15 0.03 14.25 -41.37
CA ASN A 15 0.48 13.31 -42.40
C ASN A 15 0.31 11.86 -41.90
N LEU A 16 -0.12 10.95 -42.77
CA LEU A 16 -0.21 9.53 -42.45
C LEU A 16 1.13 8.95 -41.98
N ILE A 17 2.24 9.41 -42.56
CA ILE A 17 3.58 8.94 -42.14
C ILE A 17 3.94 9.44 -40.73
N GLU A 18 3.50 10.65 -40.34
CA GLU A 18 3.71 11.17 -38.99
C GLU A 18 2.93 10.32 -37.98
N LEU A 19 1.69 9.92 -38.31
CA LEU A 19 0.94 8.99 -37.48
C LEU A 19 1.67 7.65 -37.33
N MET A 20 2.18 7.10 -38.44
CA MET A 20 2.84 5.80 -38.44
C MET A 20 4.09 5.79 -37.57
N ILE A 21 4.90 6.85 -37.63
CA ILE A 21 6.09 6.98 -36.79
C ILE A 21 5.68 7.12 -35.32
N VAL A 22 4.64 7.90 -35.02
CA VAL A 22 4.16 8.08 -33.64
C VAL A 22 3.68 6.77 -33.03
N ILE A 23 2.84 6.00 -33.74
CA ILE A 23 2.35 4.70 -33.23
C ILE A 23 3.49 3.67 -33.12
N ALA A 24 4.48 3.71 -34.03
CA ALA A 24 5.64 2.83 -33.95
C ALA A 24 6.50 3.12 -32.72
N ILE A 25 6.72 4.40 -32.41
CA ILE A 25 7.44 4.81 -31.19
C ILE A 25 6.64 4.43 -29.94
N ILE A 26 5.33 4.66 -29.90
CA ILE A 26 4.48 4.27 -28.76
C ILE A 26 4.52 2.75 -28.54
N ALA A 27 4.43 1.95 -29.60
CA ALA A 27 4.52 0.48 -29.50
C ALA A 27 5.87 0.04 -28.94
N LEU A 28 6.97 0.66 -29.37
CA LEU A 28 8.31 0.39 -28.85
C LEU A 28 8.45 0.78 -27.38
N LEU A 29 7.89 1.93 -26.97
CA LEU A 29 7.92 2.38 -25.58
C LEU A 29 7.14 1.43 -24.66
N ILE A 30 5.96 0.95 -25.08
CA ILE A 30 5.17 -0.03 -24.32
C ILE A 30 5.93 -1.36 -24.20
N ALA A 31 6.57 -1.82 -25.28
CA ALA A 31 7.31 -3.08 -25.28
C ALA A 31 8.47 -3.10 -24.28
N VAL A 32 9.21 -1.99 -24.13
CA VAL A 32 10.33 -1.89 -23.18
C VAL A 32 9.87 -1.48 -21.78
N GLY A 33 8.82 -0.64 -21.67
CA GLY A 33 8.36 -0.08 -20.40
C GLY A 33 7.74 -1.10 -19.43
N GLY A 34 7.22 -2.22 -19.94
CA GLY A 34 6.49 -3.20 -19.11
C GLY A 34 7.33 -3.92 -18.04
N ILE A 35 8.63 -4.16 -18.29
CA ILE A 35 9.44 -5.05 -17.42
C ILE A 35 9.77 -4.40 -16.06
N GLY A 36 10.03 -3.10 -16.02
CA GLY A 36 10.38 -2.40 -14.77
C GLY A 36 9.17 -2.01 -13.90
N TRP A 37 7.97 -2.00 -14.48
CA TRP A 37 6.78 -1.51 -13.81
C TRP A 37 6.36 -2.38 -12.63
N SER A 38 6.38 -3.70 -12.76
CA SER A 38 5.98 -4.63 -11.69
C SER A 38 6.89 -4.53 -10.47
N ALA A 39 8.21 -4.43 -10.67
CA ALA A 39 9.18 -4.24 -9.60
C ALA A 39 8.98 -2.90 -8.86
N MET A 40 8.69 -1.83 -9.61
CA MET A 40 8.38 -0.52 -9.04
C MET A 40 7.11 -0.55 -8.18
N ILE A 41 6.04 -1.17 -8.67
CA ILE A 41 4.78 -1.33 -7.91
C ILE A 41 5.02 -2.17 -6.66
N ARG A 42 5.78 -3.28 -6.76
CA ARG A 42 6.13 -4.14 -5.62
C ARG A 42 6.86 -3.36 -4.52
N SER A 43 7.87 -2.60 -4.89
CA SER A 43 8.62 -1.75 -3.94
C SER A 43 7.76 -0.64 -3.34
N GLY A 44 6.85 -0.06 -4.13
CA GLY A 44 5.87 0.91 -3.66
C GLY A 44 4.90 0.32 -2.63
N ASN A 45 4.40 -0.89 -2.88
CA ASN A 45 3.53 -1.63 -1.97
C ASN A 45 4.25 -1.98 -0.65
N GLU A 46 5.49 -2.47 -0.72
CA GLU A 46 6.33 -2.75 0.45
C GLU A 46 6.54 -1.50 1.33
N THR A 47 6.86 -0.37 0.69
CA THR A 47 7.02 0.92 1.38
C THR A 47 5.71 1.39 2.01
N ALA A 48 4.59 1.27 1.28
CA ALA A 48 3.27 1.65 1.77
C ALA A 48 2.84 0.76 2.96
N ALA A 49 3.16 -0.54 2.92
CA ALA A 49 2.85 -1.47 4.00
C ALA A 49 3.61 -1.15 5.28
N ALA A 50 4.92 -0.91 5.18
CA ALA A 50 5.73 -0.48 6.31
C ALA A 50 5.19 0.83 6.94
N GLN A 51 4.90 1.85 6.11
CA GLN A 51 4.33 3.11 6.58
C GLN A 51 2.95 2.93 7.23
N THR A 52 2.13 2.03 6.70
CA THR A 52 0.81 1.72 7.27
C THR A 52 0.95 1.12 8.66
N LEU A 53 1.91 0.21 8.86
CA LEU A 53 2.19 -0.36 10.18
C LEU A 53 2.67 0.70 11.19
N ASP A 54 3.56 1.60 10.78
CA ASP A 54 3.99 2.71 11.65
C ASP A 54 2.81 3.61 12.06
N ARG A 55 1.94 3.95 11.11
CA ARG A 55 0.72 4.72 11.39
C ARG A 55 -0.22 3.96 12.32
N LEU A 56 -0.41 2.67 12.11
CA LEU A 56 -1.25 1.83 12.98
C LEU A 56 -0.77 1.86 14.43
N LYS A 57 0.54 1.82 14.69
CA LYS A 57 1.08 1.95 16.06
C LYS A 57 0.68 3.28 16.70
N VAL A 58 0.81 4.38 15.95
CA VAL A 58 0.42 5.71 16.42
C VAL A 58 -1.08 5.80 16.68
N TYR A 59 -1.91 5.27 15.77
CA TYR A 59 -3.37 5.28 15.91
C TYR A 59 -3.84 4.40 17.07
N GLN A 60 -3.19 3.25 17.29
CA GLN A 60 -3.49 2.40 18.44
C GLN A 60 -3.12 3.08 19.76
N ALA A 61 -1.98 3.76 19.83
CA ALA A 61 -1.60 4.54 21.00
C ALA A 61 -2.57 5.69 21.27
N GLN A 62 -2.97 6.42 20.22
CA GLN A 62 -3.96 7.50 20.31
C GLN A 62 -5.32 6.98 20.78
N PHE A 63 -5.76 5.83 20.26
CA PHE A 63 -7.01 5.22 20.67
C PHE A 63 -6.96 4.73 22.12
N ALA A 64 -5.88 4.05 22.52
CA ALA A 64 -5.68 3.57 23.87
C ALA A 64 -5.72 4.70 24.92
N ALA A 65 -5.12 5.86 24.60
CA ALA A 65 -5.14 7.03 25.47
C ALA A 65 -6.57 7.52 25.77
N GLY A 66 -7.49 7.44 24.80
CA GLY A 66 -8.89 7.85 24.96
C GLY A 66 -9.83 6.75 25.45
N ASN A 67 -9.42 5.47 25.41
CA ASN A 67 -10.31 4.32 25.62
C ASN A 67 -9.87 3.39 26.75
N LYS A 68 -9.32 3.96 27.84
CA LYS A 68 -8.91 3.23 29.05
C LYS A 68 -7.87 2.13 28.75
N GLY A 69 -6.95 2.39 27.83
CA GLY A 69 -5.92 1.42 27.43
C GLY A 69 -6.40 0.30 26.52
N LYS A 70 -7.64 0.35 26.01
CA LYS A 70 -8.13 -0.59 25.01
C LYS A 70 -7.57 -0.27 23.62
N PHE A 71 -7.31 -1.29 22.82
CA PHE A 71 -6.94 -1.13 21.41
C PHE A 71 -8.15 -1.22 20.50
N ALA A 72 -8.07 -0.56 19.35
CA ALA A 72 -9.12 -0.46 18.35
C ALA A 72 -9.00 -1.55 17.29
N THR A 73 -10.14 -2.03 16.77
CA THR A 73 -10.18 -2.81 15.53
C THR A 73 -9.94 -1.92 14.30
N PHE A 74 -9.76 -2.50 13.11
CA PHE A 74 -9.67 -1.69 11.89
C PHE A 74 -10.93 -0.85 11.69
N ASP A 75 -12.12 -1.42 11.91
CA ASP A 75 -13.39 -0.71 11.77
C ASP A 75 -13.53 0.47 12.74
N ASP A 76 -13.04 0.31 13.97
CA ASP A 76 -13.00 1.41 14.95
C ASP A 76 -12.10 2.55 14.46
N LEU A 77 -10.92 2.22 13.92
CA LEU A 77 -9.97 3.21 13.39
C LEU A 77 -10.51 3.92 12.15
N VAL A 78 -11.21 3.20 11.27
CA VAL A 78 -11.90 3.79 10.10
C VAL A 78 -13.04 4.70 10.55
N THR A 79 -13.85 4.27 11.52
CA THR A 79 -14.96 5.06 12.06
C THR A 79 -14.47 6.37 12.71
N LYS A 80 -13.26 6.36 13.28
CA LYS A 80 -12.58 7.56 13.82
C LYS A 80 -11.92 8.43 12.77
N GLY A 81 -11.93 8.04 11.49
CA GLY A 81 -11.27 8.75 10.40
C GLY A 81 -9.75 8.69 10.46
N LEU A 82 -9.18 7.70 11.17
CA LEU A 82 -7.73 7.48 11.26
C LEU A 82 -7.22 6.58 10.12
N LEU A 83 -8.09 5.71 9.60
CA LEU A 83 -7.81 4.85 8.44
C LEU A 83 -8.84 5.08 7.34
N ASP A 84 -8.43 4.80 6.10
CA ASP A 84 -9.29 4.84 4.93
C ASP A 84 -10.29 3.67 4.92
N GLU A 85 -11.41 3.83 4.19
CA GLU A 85 -12.46 2.80 4.12
C GLU A 85 -11.99 1.45 3.57
N GLY A 86 -10.88 1.42 2.81
CA GLY A 86 -10.26 0.19 2.32
C GLY A 86 -9.74 -0.74 3.42
N PHE A 87 -9.59 -0.23 4.66
CA PHE A 87 -9.21 -1.03 5.82
C PHE A 87 -10.39 -1.67 6.56
N LYS A 88 -11.64 -1.46 6.13
CA LYS A 88 -12.80 -2.08 6.79
C LYS A 88 -12.76 -3.62 6.70
N GLY A 89 -13.20 -4.28 7.77
CA GLY A 89 -13.26 -5.73 7.89
C GLY A 89 -12.08 -6.34 8.67
N GLU A 90 -12.08 -7.67 8.76
CA GLU A 90 -11.13 -8.41 9.61
C GLU A 90 -9.74 -8.58 8.99
N THR A 91 -9.68 -8.78 7.66
CA THR A 91 -8.44 -8.96 6.90
C THR A 91 -8.42 -8.07 5.64
N PRO A 92 -8.33 -6.75 5.79
CA PRO A 92 -8.36 -5.84 4.65
C PRO A 92 -7.15 -6.04 3.74
N THR A 93 -7.37 -5.85 2.44
CA THR A 93 -6.32 -5.92 1.42
C THR A 93 -6.14 -4.55 0.79
N VAL A 94 -5.00 -3.91 1.04
CA VAL A 94 -4.71 -2.53 0.60
C VAL A 94 -3.30 -2.49 0.01
N ASN A 95 -3.16 -1.86 -1.17
CA ASN A 95 -1.89 -1.75 -1.89
C ASN A 95 -1.16 -3.10 -2.04
N GLY A 96 -1.90 -4.15 -2.37
CA GLY A 96 -1.33 -5.49 -2.58
C GLY A 96 -0.86 -6.20 -1.31
N TYR A 97 -1.22 -5.70 -0.13
CA TYR A 97 -0.92 -6.31 1.17
C TYR A 97 -2.20 -6.64 1.93
N VAL A 98 -2.23 -7.82 2.54
CA VAL A 98 -3.26 -8.28 3.45
C VAL A 98 -2.83 -7.96 4.87
N TYR A 99 -3.65 -7.21 5.59
CA TYR A 99 -3.37 -6.87 6.98
C TYR A 99 -4.21 -7.72 7.90
N LYS A 100 -3.62 -8.17 9.00
CA LYS A 100 -4.34 -8.89 10.06
C LYS A 100 -3.99 -8.28 11.40
N LEU A 101 -5.01 -7.82 12.11
CA LEU A 101 -4.89 -7.24 13.44
C LEU A 101 -5.44 -8.22 14.48
N THR A 102 -4.64 -8.56 15.47
CA THR A 102 -5.04 -9.37 16.62
C THR A 102 -5.00 -8.50 17.86
N ILE A 103 -6.08 -8.49 18.65
CA ILE A 103 -6.21 -7.64 19.83
C ILE A 103 -6.56 -8.49 21.04
N GLU A 104 -5.80 -8.31 22.12
CA GLU A 104 -6.13 -8.76 23.46
C GLU A 104 -6.41 -7.53 24.33
N GLN A 105 -7.67 -7.38 24.74
CA GLN A 105 -8.08 -6.25 25.57
C GLN A 105 -7.55 -6.39 27.00
N PRO A 106 -7.33 -5.27 27.71
CA PRO A 106 -6.81 -5.31 29.07
C PRO A 106 -7.79 -6.05 29.99
N SER A 107 -7.25 -6.92 30.83
CA SER A 107 -7.98 -7.60 31.90
C SER A 107 -7.22 -7.46 33.22
N GLY A 108 -7.86 -7.73 34.36
CA GLY A 108 -7.26 -7.49 35.68
C GLY A 108 -5.91 -8.20 35.92
N ALA A 109 -5.56 -9.21 35.13
CA ALA A 109 -4.31 -9.96 35.22
C ALA A 109 -3.38 -9.79 33.99
N LYS A 110 -3.81 -9.10 32.93
CA LYS A 110 -3.04 -8.99 31.68
C LYS A 110 -3.13 -7.58 31.08
N PRO A 111 -2.00 -6.95 30.73
CA PRO A 111 -2.01 -5.70 29.99
C PRO A 111 -2.67 -5.90 28.62
N ALA A 112 -3.17 -4.81 28.03
CA ALA A 112 -3.64 -4.84 26.66
C ALA A 112 -2.49 -5.20 25.71
N PHE A 113 -2.78 -5.95 24.66
CA PHE A 113 -1.82 -6.31 23.63
C PHE A 113 -2.46 -6.20 22.25
N PHE A 114 -1.71 -5.75 21.26
CA PHE A 114 -2.11 -5.89 19.86
C PHE A 114 -0.92 -6.37 19.04
N SER A 115 -1.20 -7.10 17.97
CA SER A 115 -0.23 -7.41 16.92
C SER A 115 -0.85 -7.20 15.55
N VAL A 116 -0.02 -6.78 14.60
CA VAL A 116 -0.41 -6.61 13.21
C VAL A 116 0.57 -7.33 12.31
N THR A 117 0.05 -8.16 11.40
CA THR A 117 0.82 -8.66 10.26
C THR A 117 0.42 -7.90 9.00
N ALA A 118 1.38 -7.67 8.12
CA ALA A 118 1.13 -7.23 6.75
C ALA A 118 1.87 -8.18 5.81
N ASP A 119 1.10 -8.98 5.08
CA ASP A 119 1.58 -10.03 4.19
C ASP A 119 1.26 -9.66 2.73
N PRO A 120 2.17 -9.86 1.77
CA PRO A 120 1.83 -9.65 0.37
C PRO A 120 0.67 -10.55 -0.04
N GLN A 121 -0.35 -9.98 -0.67
CA GLN A 121 -1.50 -10.72 -1.22
C GLN A 121 -1.06 -11.84 -2.17
N VAL A 122 0.00 -11.59 -2.93
CA VAL A 122 0.68 -12.59 -3.76
C VAL A 122 2.17 -12.52 -3.42
N ALA A 123 2.70 -13.52 -2.72
CA ALA A 123 4.08 -13.52 -2.25
C ALA A 123 5.11 -13.87 -3.34
N GLU A 124 4.71 -14.63 -4.36
CA GLU A 124 5.63 -15.22 -5.32
C GLU A 124 5.20 -15.06 -6.79
N GLY A 125 6.17 -15.24 -7.70
CA GLY A 125 5.96 -15.23 -9.14
C GLY A 125 5.92 -13.84 -9.78
N VAL A 126 5.64 -13.80 -11.08
CA VAL A 126 5.65 -12.57 -11.90
C VAL A 126 4.58 -11.55 -11.47
N ARG A 127 3.55 -12.04 -10.75
CA ARG A 127 2.44 -11.24 -10.22
C ARG A 127 2.57 -10.94 -8.73
N ALA A 128 3.75 -11.17 -8.13
CA ALA A 128 3.98 -10.88 -6.73
C ALA A 128 3.67 -9.41 -6.41
N THR A 129 2.89 -9.18 -5.37
CA THR A 129 2.51 -7.84 -4.91
C THR A 129 3.52 -7.27 -3.90
N GLY A 130 4.34 -8.13 -3.31
CA GLY A 130 5.41 -7.83 -2.36
C GLY A 130 6.31 -9.05 -2.16
N SER A 131 7.50 -8.87 -1.57
CA SER A 131 8.43 -9.94 -1.17
C SER A 131 8.53 -10.06 0.34
N ILE A 132 8.29 -8.94 1.01
CA ILE A 132 8.58 -8.78 2.42
C ILE A 132 7.28 -8.91 3.19
N HIS A 133 7.30 -9.76 4.20
CA HIS A 133 6.26 -9.88 5.21
C HIS A 133 6.66 -9.02 6.40
N TYR A 134 5.70 -8.34 7.01
CA TYR A 134 5.95 -7.43 8.12
C TYR A 134 5.13 -7.79 9.36
N TYR A 135 5.71 -7.52 10.53
CA TYR A 135 5.09 -7.74 11.83
C TYR A 135 5.39 -6.57 12.76
N THR A 136 4.39 -6.16 13.54
CA THR A 136 4.61 -5.28 14.69
C THR A 136 3.61 -5.60 15.78
N ASP A 137 3.94 -5.22 17.01
CA ASP A 137 3.06 -5.38 18.16
C ASP A 137 3.16 -4.16 19.09
N SER A 138 2.37 -4.16 20.15
CA SER A 138 2.33 -3.08 21.14
C SER A 138 3.62 -2.92 21.97
N ALA A 139 4.47 -3.96 22.04
CA ALA A 139 5.70 -3.97 22.83
C ALA A 139 6.95 -3.63 22.01
N LEU A 140 6.90 -3.83 20.69
CA LEU A 140 8.01 -3.61 19.78
C LEU A 140 8.15 -2.14 19.39
N SER A 141 9.37 -1.59 19.50
CA SER A 141 9.69 -0.25 19.01
C SER A 141 9.83 -0.18 17.49
N THR A 142 10.30 -1.25 16.86
CA THR A 142 10.55 -1.32 15.40
C THR A 142 9.67 -2.36 14.73
N ILE A 143 9.39 -2.18 13.44
CA ILE A 143 8.74 -3.19 12.61
C ILE A 143 9.72 -4.35 12.40
N LYS A 144 9.21 -5.57 12.43
CA LYS A 144 9.93 -6.80 12.07
C LYS A 144 9.60 -7.20 10.65
N ARG A 145 10.55 -7.85 9.97
CA ARG A 145 10.39 -8.26 8.59
C ARG A 145 11.02 -9.61 8.30
N THR A 146 10.46 -10.33 7.34
CA THR A 146 11.07 -11.52 6.74
C THR A 146 10.79 -11.55 5.23
N ASP A 147 11.72 -12.08 4.46
CA ASP A 147 11.59 -12.39 3.03
C ASP A 147 11.33 -13.89 2.79
N GLU A 148 11.26 -14.69 3.86
CA GLU A 148 10.81 -16.07 3.79
C GLU A 148 9.33 -16.12 3.45
N ASN A 149 8.88 -17.19 2.76
CA ASN A 149 7.47 -17.39 2.39
C ASN A 149 6.63 -17.85 3.61
N ARG A 150 6.54 -16.96 4.60
CA ARG A 150 5.78 -17.09 5.84
C ARG A 150 5.53 -15.70 6.42
N SER A 151 4.47 -15.55 7.23
CA SER A 151 4.26 -14.32 7.98
C SER A 151 5.42 -14.03 8.93
N ALA A 152 5.73 -12.74 9.05
CA ALA A 152 6.71 -12.24 10.00
C ALA A 152 6.24 -12.41 11.45
N LYS A 153 7.20 -12.50 12.36
CA LYS A 153 7.01 -12.76 13.79
C LYS A 153 7.87 -11.80 14.61
N ALA A 154 7.65 -11.75 15.92
CA ALA A 154 8.39 -10.87 16.83
C ALA A 154 9.91 -11.12 16.83
N ASP A 155 10.33 -12.36 16.59
CA ASP A 155 11.74 -12.77 16.60
C ASP A 155 12.49 -12.46 15.30
N ASP A 156 11.77 -12.02 14.26
CA ASP A 156 12.39 -11.70 12.97
C ASP A 156 13.28 -10.45 13.03
N PRO A 157 14.19 -10.28 12.05
CA PRO A 157 14.99 -9.06 11.91
C PRO A 157 14.14 -7.80 11.85
N SER A 158 14.66 -6.70 12.39
CA SER A 158 14.02 -5.39 12.25
C SER A 158 14.15 -4.87 10.82
N LEU A 159 13.17 -4.07 10.39
CA LEU A 159 13.17 -3.34 9.11
C LEU A 159 14.36 -2.39 8.98
#